data_AF-A0A3D9SGQ0-F1
#
_entry.id   AF-A0A3D9SGQ0-F1
#
_cell.length_a   1.000
_cell.length_b   1.000
_cell.length_c   1.000
_cell.angle_alpha   90.00
_cell.angle_beta   90.00
_cell.angle_gamma   90.00
#
_symmetry.space_group_name_H-M   'P 1'
#
loop_
_entity.id
_entity.type
_entity.pdbx_description
1 polymer ?
#
loop_
_entity_poly.entity_id
_entity_poly.type
_entity_poly.pdbx_seq_one_letter_code
_entity_poly.pdbx_strand_id
1 'polypeptide(L)'
;MIKLFEYNWQVRNEWFDWCATVAEEELMKKRTGGLGYILPTLYHIVAVEYGWICGGIQQQQVFIPSFEEVASLQQVKDFSARCHKELAPIVYDWNASLEERVMIDITDDGEEEHHTYGEVMRHVIAHEIHHMGQLSVWAREVGKKPVSANFIGRGLFGK
;
A
#
# COMPACT_ATOMS: atom_id res chain seq x y z
N MET A 1 9.60 4.97 -12.02
CA MET A 1 8.75 5.14 -10.83
C MET A 1 7.32 4.65 -11.08
N ILE A 2 6.54 5.28 -11.97
CA ILE A 2 5.13 4.93 -12.24
C ILE A 2 4.89 3.41 -12.41
N LYS A 3 5.76 2.71 -13.15
CA LYS A 3 5.64 1.25 -13.35
C LYS A 3 5.75 0.42 -12.07
N LEU A 4 6.43 0.92 -11.03
CA LEU A 4 6.47 0.26 -9.72
C LEU A 4 5.18 0.47 -8.93
N PHE A 5 4.51 1.61 -9.07
CA PHE A 5 3.16 1.81 -8.54
C PHE A 5 2.15 0.90 -9.24
N GLU A 6 2.16 0.85 -10.57
CA GLU A 6 1.29 -0.06 -11.33
C GLU A 6 1.51 -1.53 -10.93
N TYR A 7 2.78 -1.94 -10.75
CA TYR A 7 3.14 -3.25 -10.23
C TYR A 7 2.54 -3.49 -8.84
N ASN A 8 2.75 -2.55 -7.92
CA ASN A 8 2.27 -2.65 -6.55
C ASN A 8 0.74 -2.79 -6.51
N TRP A 9 0.00 -1.93 -7.23
CA TRP A 9 -1.46 -2.01 -7.32
C TRP A 9 -1.94 -3.35 -7.90
N GLN A 10 -1.27 -3.86 -8.94
CA GLN A 10 -1.59 -5.16 -9.51
C GLN A 10 -1.38 -6.29 -8.49
N VAL A 11 -0.23 -6.30 -7.80
CA VAL A 11 0.10 -7.31 -6.79
C VAL A 11 -0.83 -7.23 -5.58
N ARG A 12 -1.19 -6.02 -5.13
CA ARG A 12 -2.15 -5.80 -4.04
C ARG A 12 -3.53 -6.39 -4.37
N ASN A 13 -4.00 -6.17 -5.60
CA ASN A 13 -5.27 -6.74 -6.07
C ASN A 13 -5.22 -8.27 -6.10
N GLU A 14 -4.12 -8.85 -6.57
CA GLU A 14 -3.90 -10.30 -6.51
C GLU A 14 -3.87 -10.84 -5.07
N TRP A 15 -3.32 -10.08 -4.12
CA TRP A 15 -3.36 -10.43 -2.70
C TRP A 15 -4.77 -10.34 -2.10
N PHE A 16 -5.58 -9.36 -2.50
CA PHE A 16 -6.98 -9.32 -2.12
C PHE A 16 -7.75 -10.53 -2.64
N ASP A 17 -7.50 -10.93 -3.89
CA ASP A 17 -8.12 -12.14 -4.47
C ASP A 17 -7.61 -13.41 -3.78
N TRP A 18 -6.34 -13.46 -3.41
CA TRP A 18 -5.78 -14.54 -2.59
C TRP A 18 -6.47 -14.63 -1.23
N CYS A 19 -6.68 -13.49 -0.55
CA CYS A 19 -7.33 -13.42 0.75
C CYS A 19 -8.77 -13.91 0.70
N ALA A 20 -9.49 -13.72 -0.40
CA ALA A 20 -10.86 -14.21 -0.58
C ALA A 20 -10.95 -15.75 -0.56
N THR A 21 -9.81 -16.46 -0.71
CA THR A 21 -9.76 -17.91 -0.60
C THR A 21 -9.46 -18.38 0.83
N VAL A 22 -9.09 -17.50 1.75
CA VAL A 22 -8.62 -17.81 3.11
C VAL A 22 -9.74 -17.53 4.11
N ALA A 23 -9.84 -18.37 5.14
CA ALA A 23 -10.79 -18.17 6.22
C ALA A 23 -10.50 -16.85 6.96
N GLU A 24 -11.55 -16.13 7.36
CA GLU A 24 -11.42 -14.81 8.00
C GLU A 24 -10.57 -14.88 9.28
N GLU A 25 -10.70 -15.97 10.04
CA GLU A 25 -9.91 -16.21 11.25
C GLU A 25 -8.41 -16.29 10.95
N GLU A 26 -8.01 -16.86 9.81
CA GLU A 26 -6.59 -16.95 9.41
C GLU A 26 -6.05 -15.61 8.90
N LEU A 27 -6.92 -14.74 8.35
CA LEU A 27 -6.56 -13.38 7.96
C LEU A 27 -6.30 -12.48 9.18
N MET A 28 -7.01 -12.75 10.28
CA MET A 28 -6.95 -12.03 11.55
C MET A 28 -6.10 -12.70 12.63
N LYS A 29 -5.45 -13.82 12.30
CA LYS A 29 -4.58 -14.56 13.23
C LYS A 29 -3.24 -13.86 13.41
N LYS A 30 -2.80 -13.73 14.67
CA LYS A 30 -1.50 -13.18 15.02
C LYS A 30 -0.36 -14.08 14.53
N ARG A 31 0.66 -13.47 13.92
CA ARG A 31 1.86 -14.10 13.35
C ARG A 31 3.11 -13.31 13.74
N THR A 32 4.28 -13.90 13.50
CA THR A 32 5.56 -13.24 13.71
C THR A 32 5.95 -12.41 12.49
N GLY A 33 6.46 -11.20 12.73
CA GLY A 33 6.95 -10.27 11.70
C GLY A 33 5.97 -9.15 11.38
N GLY A 34 6.50 -8.00 10.93
CA GLY A 34 5.69 -6.84 10.53
C GLY A 34 4.64 -6.45 11.58
N LEU A 35 3.44 -6.11 11.11
CA LEU A 35 2.28 -5.84 11.98
C LEU A 35 1.71 -7.12 12.62
N GLY A 36 2.08 -8.30 12.13
CA GLY A 36 1.67 -9.59 12.69
C GLY A 36 0.32 -10.11 12.23
N TYR A 37 -0.32 -9.51 11.22
CA TYR A 37 -1.64 -9.92 10.73
C TYR A 37 -1.77 -9.68 9.22
N ILE A 38 -2.49 -10.56 8.48
CA ILE A 38 -2.58 -10.45 7.01
C ILE A 38 -3.47 -9.27 6.59
N LEU A 39 -4.73 -9.25 7.06
CA LEU A 39 -5.69 -8.22 6.63
C LEU A 39 -5.33 -6.81 7.14
N PRO A 40 -4.94 -6.61 8.42
CA PRO A 40 -4.39 -5.33 8.89
C PRO A 40 -3.17 -4.86 8.12
N THR A 41 -2.30 -5.76 7.64
CA THR A 41 -1.15 -5.37 6.81
C THR A 41 -1.60 -4.80 5.46
N LEU A 42 -2.60 -5.40 4.80
CA LEU A 42 -3.15 -4.86 3.56
C LEU A 42 -3.82 -3.50 3.77
N TYR A 43 -4.58 -3.35 4.86
CA TYR A 43 -5.14 -2.05 5.25
C TYR A 43 -4.04 -1.00 5.48
N HIS A 44 -2.99 -1.35 6.23
CA HIS A 44 -1.88 -0.46 6.56
C HIS A 44 -1.17 0.06 5.31
N ILE A 45 -0.90 -0.82 4.33
CA ILE A 45 -0.29 -0.43 3.05
C ILE A 45 -1.13 0.65 2.35
N VAL A 46 -2.45 0.46 2.27
CA VAL A 46 -3.38 1.41 1.63
C VAL A 46 -3.40 2.73 2.40
N ALA A 47 -3.50 2.67 3.73
CA ALA A 47 -3.55 3.85 4.58
C ALA A 47 -2.27 4.69 4.46
N VAL A 48 -1.09 4.04 4.49
CA VAL A 48 0.21 4.71 4.36
C VAL A 48 0.36 5.34 2.99
N GLU A 49 0.10 4.61 1.89
CA GLU A 49 0.19 5.17 0.53
C GLU A 49 -0.71 6.40 0.37
N TYR A 50 -1.95 6.30 0.83
CA TYR A 50 -2.92 7.39 0.72
C TYR A 50 -2.55 8.60 1.59
N GLY A 51 -2.11 8.37 2.83
CA GLY A 51 -1.67 9.41 3.75
C GLY A 51 -0.49 10.20 3.19
N TRP A 52 0.55 9.51 2.72
CA TRP A 52 1.73 10.18 2.15
C TRP A 52 1.43 10.94 0.86
N ILE A 53 0.65 10.36 -0.05
CA ILE A 53 0.43 10.96 -1.38
C ILE A 53 -0.64 12.06 -1.32
N CYS A 54 -1.83 11.75 -0.80
CA CYS A 54 -2.93 12.71 -0.77
C CYS A 54 -2.82 13.65 0.43
N GLY A 55 -2.51 13.12 1.62
CA GLY A 55 -2.37 13.93 2.83
C GLY A 55 -1.09 14.77 2.83
N GLY A 56 0.05 14.14 2.54
CA GLY A 56 1.36 14.79 2.56
C GLY A 56 1.65 15.60 1.30
N ILE A 57 1.89 14.92 0.18
CA ILE A 57 2.31 15.57 -1.08
C ILE A 57 1.27 16.55 -1.60
N GLN A 58 -0.03 16.20 -1.60
CA GLN A 58 -1.09 17.10 -2.08
C GLN A 58 -1.65 18.03 -1.00
N GLN A 59 -1.29 17.84 0.27
CA GLN A 59 -1.83 18.62 1.39
C GLN A 59 -3.36 18.61 1.44
N GLN A 60 -3.98 17.52 0.99
CA GLN A 60 -5.43 17.35 1.02
C GLN A 60 -5.86 16.87 2.40
N GLN A 61 -7.03 17.33 2.84
CA GLN A 61 -7.67 16.73 4.00
C GLN A 61 -8.13 15.31 3.63
N VAL A 62 -7.46 14.31 4.21
CA VAL A 62 -7.76 12.90 3.98
C VAL A 62 -8.58 12.32 5.11
N PHE A 63 -9.49 11.40 4.77
CA PHE A 63 -10.17 10.54 5.73
C PHE A 63 -9.64 9.11 5.58
N ILE A 64 -8.93 8.65 6.61
CA ILE A 64 -8.45 7.29 6.77
C ILE A 64 -9.23 6.68 7.94
N PRO A 65 -10.22 5.79 7.69
CA PRO A 65 -10.95 5.14 8.77
C PRO A 65 -10.01 4.26 9.57
N SER A 66 -10.22 4.10 10.87
CA SER A 66 -9.46 3.15 11.67
C SER A 66 -9.69 1.72 11.16
N PHE A 67 -8.76 0.80 11.46
CA PHE A 67 -8.94 -0.58 11.00
C PHE A 67 -10.22 -1.21 11.54
N GLU A 68 -10.60 -0.89 12.78
CA GLU A 68 -11.83 -1.37 13.43
C GLU A 68 -13.09 -0.96 12.65
N GLU A 69 -13.07 0.18 11.97
CA GLU A 69 -14.19 0.66 11.13
C GLU A 69 -14.27 -0.10 9.78
N VAL A 70 -13.17 -0.72 9.33
CA VAL A 70 -13.06 -1.44 8.05
C VAL A 70 -12.54 -2.88 8.21
N ALA A 71 -12.89 -3.55 9.31
CA ALA A 71 -12.27 -4.80 9.75
C ALA A 71 -12.63 -6.08 8.94
N SER A 72 -13.12 -5.94 7.70
CA SER A 72 -13.40 -7.07 6.79
C SER A 72 -12.68 -6.93 5.45
N LEU A 73 -12.42 -8.05 4.77
CA LEU A 73 -11.75 -8.06 3.47
C LEU A 73 -12.44 -7.14 2.46
N GLN A 74 -13.77 -7.18 2.40
CA GLN A 74 -14.52 -6.34 1.46
C GLN A 74 -14.37 -4.86 1.78
N GLN A 75 -14.45 -4.46 3.06
CA GLN A 75 -14.29 -3.06 3.46
C GLN A 75 -12.86 -2.54 3.18
N VAL A 76 -11.83 -3.36 3.40
CA VAL A 76 -10.44 -2.98 3.04
C VAL A 76 -10.29 -2.84 1.52
N LYS A 77 -10.91 -3.73 0.72
CA LYS A 77 -10.93 -3.59 -0.74
C LYS A 77 -11.63 -2.31 -1.19
N ASP A 78 -12.78 -1.99 -0.59
CA ASP A 78 -13.54 -0.78 -0.90
C ASP A 78 -12.76 0.49 -0.50
N PHE A 79 -12.09 0.46 0.64
CA PHE A 79 -11.16 1.51 1.06
C PHE A 79 -10.02 1.68 0.05
N SER A 80 -9.36 0.60 -0.36
CA SER A 80 -8.30 0.64 -1.38
C SER A 80 -8.81 1.20 -2.70
N ALA A 81 -10.00 0.80 -3.15
CA ALA A 81 -10.58 1.28 -4.40
C ALA A 81 -10.96 2.77 -4.34
N ARG A 82 -11.45 3.24 -3.18
CA ARG A 82 -11.72 4.67 -2.94
C ARG A 82 -10.43 5.48 -3.03
N CYS A 83 -9.41 5.13 -2.24
CA CYS A 83 -8.13 5.82 -2.23
C CYS A 83 -7.48 5.83 -3.62
N HIS A 84 -7.52 4.69 -4.33
CA HIS A 84 -6.93 4.56 -5.67
C HIS A 84 -7.50 5.58 -6.67
N LYS A 85 -8.79 5.90 -6.62
CA LYS A 85 -9.41 6.89 -7.51
C LYS A 85 -8.82 8.29 -7.34
N GLU A 86 -8.42 8.63 -6.12
CA GLU A 86 -7.87 9.94 -5.78
C GLU A 86 -6.36 9.99 -6.02
N LEU A 87 -5.62 8.95 -5.62
CA LEU A 87 -4.16 8.91 -5.71
C LEU A 87 -3.63 8.62 -7.13
N ALA A 88 -4.32 7.80 -7.92
CA ALA A 88 -3.77 7.34 -9.21
C ALA A 88 -3.49 8.49 -10.20
N PRO A 89 -4.38 9.50 -10.37
CA PRO A 89 -4.08 10.66 -11.21
C PRO A 89 -2.79 11.40 -10.78
N ILE A 90 -2.56 11.56 -9.48
CA ILE A 90 -1.37 12.23 -8.94
C ILE A 90 -0.09 11.46 -9.32
N VAL A 91 -0.12 10.14 -9.22
CA VAL A 91 1.01 9.29 -9.63
C VAL A 91 1.24 9.35 -11.14
N TYR A 92 0.17 9.34 -11.95
CA TYR A 92 0.28 9.39 -13.41
C TYR A 92 0.73 10.75 -13.94
N ASP A 93 0.39 11.84 -13.26
CA ASP A 93 0.83 13.21 -13.59
C ASP A 93 2.26 13.52 -13.08
N TRP A 94 2.93 12.53 -12.47
CA TRP A 94 4.29 12.70 -11.98
C TRP A 94 5.27 13.08 -13.09
N ASN A 95 6.10 14.08 -12.80
CA ASN A 95 7.17 14.51 -13.70
C ASN A 95 8.43 14.91 -12.90
N ALA A 96 9.57 14.98 -13.60
CA ALA A 96 10.87 15.19 -12.97
C ALA A 96 10.98 16.51 -12.17
N SER A 97 10.18 17.53 -12.48
CA SER A 97 10.20 18.80 -11.73
C SER A 97 9.61 18.68 -10.32
N LEU A 98 8.91 17.58 -10.02
CA LEU A 98 8.34 17.32 -8.70
C LEU A 98 9.34 16.68 -7.75
N GLU A 99 10.42 16.06 -8.24
CA GLU A 99 11.36 15.26 -7.42
C GLU A 99 11.91 16.04 -6.22
N GLU A 100 12.31 17.30 -6.43
CA GLU A 100 12.97 18.15 -5.42
C GLU A 100 11.99 19.04 -4.63
N ARG A 101 10.68 18.93 -4.86
CA ARG A 101 9.70 19.66 -4.05
C ARG A 101 9.70 19.12 -2.63
N VAL A 102 9.60 20.02 -1.65
CA VAL A 102 9.62 19.66 -0.23
C VAL A 102 8.19 19.50 0.28
N MET A 103 7.96 18.38 0.94
CA MET A 103 6.82 18.12 1.80
C MET A 103 7.26 18.35 3.25
N ILE A 104 6.41 19.03 4.02
CA ILE A 104 6.59 19.18 5.46
C ILE A 104 5.64 18.19 6.12
N ASP A 105 6.20 17.19 6.78
CA ASP A 105 5.48 16.27 7.66
C ASP A 105 5.46 16.86 9.08
N ILE A 106 4.34 16.70 9.77
CA ILE A 106 4.22 17.07 11.18
C ILE A 106 4.09 15.77 11.95
N THR A 107 5.13 15.40 12.68
CA THR A 107 5.16 14.14 13.42
C THR A 107 4.13 14.14 14.56
N ASP A 108 3.87 12.96 15.13
CA ASP A 108 2.98 12.82 16.29
C ASP A 108 3.43 13.66 17.51
N ASP A 109 4.74 13.94 17.60
CA ASP A 109 5.35 14.80 18.63
C ASP A 109 5.27 16.30 18.28
N GLY A 110 4.71 16.64 17.11
CA GLY A 110 4.55 18.01 16.62
C GLY A 110 5.81 18.62 16.00
N GLU A 111 6.82 17.79 15.70
CA GLU A 111 8.04 18.25 15.04
C GLU A 111 7.85 18.32 13.53
N GLU A 112 8.48 19.31 12.88
CA GLU A 112 8.49 19.44 11.43
C GLU A 112 9.62 18.58 10.84
N GLU A 113 9.26 17.61 10.01
CA GLU A 113 10.21 16.82 9.20
C GLU A 113 10.07 17.17 7.72
N HIS A 114 11.20 17.28 7.04
CA HIS A 114 11.25 17.71 5.64
C HIS A 114 11.63 16.53 4.76
N HIS A 115 10.78 16.21 3.80
CA HIS A 115 11.02 15.16 2.82
C HIS A 115 10.88 15.70 1.40
N THR A 116 11.72 15.22 0.49
CA THR A 116 11.47 15.49 -0.94
C THR A 116 10.32 14.63 -1.43
N TYR A 117 9.50 15.12 -2.36
CA TYR A 117 8.42 14.30 -2.92
C TYR A 117 8.99 13.05 -3.59
N GLY A 118 10.16 13.16 -4.24
CA GLY A 118 10.84 12.02 -4.84
C GLY A 118 11.21 10.94 -3.82
N GLU A 119 11.65 11.34 -2.62
CA GLU A 119 11.93 10.43 -1.51
C GLU A 119 10.65 9.74 -1.02
N VAL A 120 9.57 10.51 -0.77
CA VAL A 120 8.27 9.97 -0.35
C VAL A 120 7.73 8.94 -1.34
N MET A 121 7.76 9.23 -2.64
CA MET A 121 7.29 8.31 -3.67
C MET A 121 8.07 6.98 -3.67
N ARG A 122 9.39 7.02 -3.43
CA ARG A 122 10.22 5.81 -3.34
C ARG A 122 10.02 5.07 -2.02
N HIS A 123 9.81 5.80 -0.92
CA HIS A 123 9.45 5.23 0.37
C HIS A 123 8.18 4.39 0.25
N VAL A 124 7.10 4.97 -0.30
CA VAL A 124 5.80 4.28 -0.47
C VAL A 124 5.92 3.03 -1.35
N ILE A 125 6.68 3.10 -2.45
CA ILE A 125 6.95 1.93 -3.30
C ILE A 125 7.64 0.81 -2.49
N ALA A 126 8.74 1.15 -1.81
CA ALA A 126 9.54 0.18 -1.05
C ALA A 126 8.76 -0.41 0.13
N HIS A 127 7.98 0.43 0.82
CA HIS A 127 7.12 0.06 1.95
C HIS A 127 6.13 -1.04 1.58
N GLU A 128 5.40 -0.87 0.47
CA GLU A 128 4.46 -1.90 0.02
C GLU A 128 5.17 -3.20 -0.39
N ILE A 129 6.25 -3.12 -1.17
CA ILE A 129 7.02 -4.31 -1.58
C ILE A 129 7.52 -5.07 -0.35
N HIS A 130 8.00 -4.36 0.67
CA HIS A 130 8.43 -4.93 1.93
C HIS A 130 7.31 -5.73 2.62
N HIS A 131 6.13 -5.14 2.76
CA HIS A 131 4.99 -5.81 3.39
C HIS A 131 4.42 -6.96 2.56
N MET A 132 4.40 -6.86 1.23
CA MET A 132 4.05 -8.00 0.37
C MET A 132 5.02 -9.18 0.52
N GLY A 133 6.29 -8.89 0.81
CA GLY A 133 7.28 -9.90 1.19
C GLY A 133 6.89 -10.65 2.47
N GLN A 134 6.40 -9.95 3.49
CA GLN A 134 5.91 -10.56 4.74
C GLN A 134 4.69 -11.47 4.48
N LEU A 135 3.72 -10.99 3.70
CA LEU A 135 2.55 -11.79 3.31
C LEU A 135 2.94 -13.09 2.61
N SER A 136 4.01 -13.08 1.80
CA SER A 136 4.48 -14.26 1.08
C SER A 136 4.92 -15.41 2.01
N VAL A 137 5.47 -15.08 3.18
CA VAL A 137 5.86 -16.06 4.21
C VAL A 137 4.62 -16.61 4.90
N TRP A 138 3.71 -15.73 5.36
CA TRP A 138 2.49 -16.14 6.02
C TRP A 138 1.55 -16.95 5.12
N ALA A 139 1.54 -16.68 3.82
CA ALA A 139 0.81 -17.49 2.86
C ALA A 139 1.26 -18.95 2.89
N ARG A 140 2.56 -19.21 3.07
CA ARG A 140 3.11 -20.57 3.21
C ARG A 140 2.72 -21.21 4.54
N GLU A 141 2.68 -20.44 5.63
CA GLU A 141 2.21 -20.92 6.92
C GLU A 141 0.72 -21.32 6.89
N VAL A 142 -0.10 -20.60 6.12
CA VAL A 142 -1.50 -20.95 5.84
C VAL A 142 -1.62 -22.19 4.92
N GLY A 143 -0.49 -22.70 4.40
CA GLY A 143 -0.46 -23.86 3.50
C GLY A 143 -0.84 -23.53 2.06
N LYS A 144 -0.77 -22.26 1.65
CA LYS A 144 -1.15 -21.81 0.30
C LYS A 144 0.04 -21.27 -0.48
N LYS A 145 -0.08 -21.28 -1.81
CA LYS A 145 0.89 -20.64 -2.70
C LYS A 145 0.73 -19.11 -2.59
N PRO A 146 1.82 -18.34 -2.38
CA PRO A 146 1.76 -16.89 -2.36
C PRO A 146 1.54 -16.34 -3.77
N VAL A 147 1.09 -15.08 -3.82
CA VAL A 147 1.09 -14.27 -5.03
C VAL A 147 2.53 -14.11 -5.54
N SER A 148 2.70 -14.10 -6.87
CA SER A 148 4.03 -13.92 -7.48
C SER A 148 4.56 -12.52 -7.20
N ALA A 149 5.81 -12.40 -6.76
CA ALA A 149 6.48 -11.10 -6.62
C ALA A 149 7.27 -10.69 -7.88
N ASN A 150 7.15 -11.45 -8.97
CA ASN A 150 7.90 -11.13 -10.20
C ASN A 150 7.38 -9.83 -10.79
N PHE A 151 8.26 -8.85 -10.98
CA PHE A 151 7.94 -7.66 -11.77
C PHE A 151 7.87 -7.99 -13.28
N ILE A 152 8.74 -8.87 -13.76
CA ILE A 152 8.82 -9.29 -15.16
C ILE A 152 7.64 -10.21 -15.50
N GLY A 153 7.10 -10.07 -16.71
CA GLY A 153 6.01 -10.92 -17.22
C GLY A 153 4.61 -10.49 -16.80
N ARG A 154 4.48 -9.31 -16.19
CA ARG A 154 3.20 -8.74 -15.71
C ARG A 154 2.45 -7.86 -16.72
N GLY A 155 3.01 -7.67 -17.91
CA GLY A 155 2.38 -6.85 -18.98
C GLY A 155 2.46 -5.33 -18.75
N LEU A 156 3.27 -4.85 -17.82
CA LEU A 156 3.37 -3.44 -17.44
C LEU A 156 3.95 -2.52 -18.54
N PHE A 157 4.64 -3.08 -19.53
CA PHE A 157 5.26 -2.35 -20.66
C PHE A 157 4.55 -2.59 -22.00
N GLY A 158 3.32 -3.10 -21.97
CA GLY A 158 2.66 -3.63 -23.17
C GLY A 158 3.14 -5.04 -23.51
N LYS A 159 2.54 -5.64 -24.55
CA LYS A 159 3.04 -6.87 -25.17
C LYS A 159 4.01 -6.53 -26.30
#